data_AF-A0A7C3MMK3-F1
#
_entry.id   AF-A0A7C3MMK3-F1
#
_cell.length_a   1.000
_cell.length_b   1.000
_cell.length_c   1.000
_cell.angle_alpha   90.00
_cell.angle_beta   90.00
_cell.angle_gamma   90.00
#
_symmetry.space_group_name_H-M   'P 1'
#
loop_
_entity.id
_entity.type
_entity.pdbx_description
1 polymer ?
#
loop_
_entity_poly.entity_id
_entity_poly.type
_entity_poly.pdbx_seq_one_letter_code
_entity_poly.pdbx_strand_id
1 'polypeptide(L)'
;MSRPPVAALIIFDGWGLRAEREANAIAAANTPTMDRLWATQAHTELDASGEAVGLPPGIMGNSEVGHLTIGSGRVIYQDVMRITKAIERSEFSRNEVLLGAIRKSRGHALHLWGLLSDGSVHSHIDHLLALLDLAAREGAGEIAVHAVLDGRDKPPRSALAFIAQLEARLEAIGRGRIATVSGRYYAMDRDKRWERVERAWRAIVEGDGRPAASAREAVERSYAEDKGDEFVEPCVIGAPAKVRDGDQVICYNFRADRARELTAAIALEDFTGFKRPRFPRVGYVCMTEYDKSFNLPVAFGPEEVRNTLAEVFAREKIRNLRVAETEKYAHVTYFLNGGVEKPFPCEQRILIPSSKVPTYDLEPEMRAKEIAERAAQEIGKGSCDVVVINFANPDMVGHTGNMAATVKAVEAADRALGVVIDALEKRGGVALITADHGNAEFMADPKTGQPHTAHTTFPVPLILYDPNYRGALKDGGGLSDVAPTFLGMLGIAVPPEMTGHDLRTART
;
A
#
# COMPACT_ATOMS: atom_id res chain seq x y z
N MET A 1 -35.11 -7.11 1.86
CA MET A 1 -35.28 -7.65 0.49
C MET A 1 -34.73 -9.07 0.49
N SER A 2 -35.34 -9.99 -0.27
CA SER A 2 -34.78 -11.34 -0.46
C SER A 2 -33.48 -11.24 -1.27
N ARG A 3 -32.46 -12.03 -0.89
CA ARG A 3 -31.19 -12.13 -1.62
C ARG A 3 -31.44 -12.48 -3.10
N PRO A 4 -30.72 -11.87 -4.07
CA PRO A 4 -30.87 -12.24 -5.47
C PRO A 4 -30.49 -13.71 -5.69
N PRO A 5 -31.07 -14.40 -6.69
CA PRO A 5 -30.75 -15.79 -7.00
C PRO A 5 -29.26 -16.02 -7.34
N VAL A 6 -28.63 -15.01 -7.96
CA VAL A 6 -27.21 -15.01 -8.31
C VAL A 6 -26.73 -13.55 -8.49
N ALA A 7 -25.50 -13.26 -8.07
CA ALA A 7 -24.86 -11.97 -8.30
C ALA A 7 -23.47 -12.12 -8.92
N ALA A 8 -23.05 -11.16 -9.75
CA ALA A 8 -21.71 -11.13 -10.31
C ALA A 8 -20.93 -9.87 -9.89
N LEU A 9 -19.66 -10.03 -9.51
CA LEU A 9 -18.68 -8.95 -9.45
C LEU A 9 -17.76 -9.09 -10.66
N ILE A 10 -17.81 -8.12 -11.58
CA ILE A 10 -17.11 -8.18 -12.86
C ILE A 10 -16.07 -7.07 -12.90
N ILE A 11 -14.80 -7.44 -13.04
CA ILE A 11 -13.65 -6.53 -13.03
C ILE A 11 -13.05 -6.49 -14.44
N PHE A 12 -13.08 -5.33 -15.08
CA PHE A 12 -12.40 -5.06 -16.35
C PHE A 12 -11.01 -4.52 -16.04
N ASP A 13 -10.00 -5.38 -16.06
CA ASP A 13 -8.65 -5.01 -15.69
C ASP A 13 -8.11 -3.91 -16.63
N GLY A 14 -7.60 -2.81 -16.09
CA GLY A 14 -7.04 -1.71 -16.88
C GLY A 14 -8.06 -0.87 -17.69
N TRP A 15 -9.30 -0.77 -17.21
CA TRP A 15 -10.36 0.07 -17.82
C TRP A 15 -10.58 1.37 -17.02
N GLY A 16 -9.97 2.47 -17.46
CA GLY A 16 -10.16 3.80 -16.87
C GLY A 16 -11.15 4.67 -17.63
N LEU A 17 -11.60 5.74 -16.98
CA LEU A 17 -12.49 6.76 -17.53
C LEU A 17 -11.69 8.03 -17.83
N ARG A 18 -11.61 8.35 -19.12
CA ARG A 18 -10.96 9.55 -19.63
C ARG A 18 -11.85 10.21 -20.67
N ALA A 19 -12.09 11.52 -20.48
CA ALA A 19 -12.99 12.29 -21.35
C ALA A 19 -12.42 12.50 -22.76
N GLU A 20 -11.10 12.67 -22.89
CA GLU A 20 -10.47 12.83 -24.19
C GLU A 20 -10.44 11.52 -24.98
N ARG A 21 -10.78 11.60 -26.26
CA ARG A 21 -10.83 10.45 -27.19
C ARG A 21 -9.51 10.16 -27.90
N GLU A 22 -8.58 11.11 -27.90
CA GLU A 22 -7.28 10.95 -28.53
C GLU A 22 -6.45 9.89 -27.81
N ALA A 23 -5.90 8.92 -28.55
CA ALA A 23 -5.13 7.79 -28.01
C ALA A 23 -5.85 7.02 -26.89
N ASN A 24 -7.18 6.94 -26.97
CA ASN A 24 -8.03 6.24 -25.99
C ASN A 24 -8.67 5.02 -26.65
N ALA A 25 -8.17 3.82 -26.36
CA ALA A 25 -8.65 2.59 -27.01
C ALA A 25 -10.09 2.26 -26.59
N ILE A 26 -10.46 2.62 -25.36
CA ILE A 26 -11.83 2.44 -24.85
C ILE A 26 -12.81 3.29 -25.65
N ALA A 27 -12.51 4.58 -25.83
CA ALA A 27 -13.37 5.51 -26.57
C ALA A 27 -13.39 5.25 -28.10
N ALA A 28 -12.44 4.46 -28.62
CA ALA A 28 -12.34 4.08 -30.02
C ALA A 28 -12.97 2.71 -30.33
N ALA A 29 -13.17 1.87 -29.31
CA ALA A 29 -13.78 0.56 -29.42
C ALA A 29 -15.31 0.62 -29.57
N ASN A 30 -15.88 -0.38 -30.23
CA ASN A 30 -17.32 -0.59 -30.25
C ASN A 30 -17.77 -1.42 -29.03
N THR A 31 -18.35 -0.75 -28.03
CA THR A 31 -18.70 -1.33 -26.71
C THR A 31 -20.21 -1.29 -26.42
N PRO A 32 -21.07 -1.89 -27.27
CA PRO A 32 -22.52 -1.73 -27.19
C PRO A 32 -23.10 -2.24 -25.86
N THR A 33 -22.47 -3.22 -25.20
CA THR A 33 -22.95 -3.73 -23.91
C THR A 33 -22.67 -2.72 -22.80
N MET A 34 -21.43 -2.26 -22.68
CA MET A 34 -21.03 -1.25 -21.70
C MET A 34 -21.79 0.06 -21.91
N ASP A 35 -21.92 0.51 -23.16
CA ASP A 35 -22.64 1.74 -23.51
C ASP A 35 -24.11 1.68 -23.08
N ARG A 36 -24.77 0.54 -23.34
CA ARG A 36 -26.16 0.31 -22.90
C ARG A 36 -26.27 0.30 -21.39
N LEU A 37 -25.37 -0.39 -20.70
CA LEU A 37 -25.39 -0.48 -19.24
C LEU A 37 -25.17 0.89 -18.60
N TRP A 38 -24.17 1.65 -19.07
CA TRP A 38 -23.92 3.03 -18.64
C TRP A 38 -25.15 3.92 -18.87
N ALA A 39 -25.79 3.83 -20.04
CA ALA A 39 -26.95 4.66 -20.36
C ALA A 39 -28.23 4.32 -19.57
N THR A 40 -28.37 3.09 -19.07
CA THR A 40 -29.65 2.58 -18.53
C THR A 40 -29.62 2.17 -17.07
N GLN A 41 -28.44 1.95 -16.50
CA GLN A 41 -28.27 1.48 -15.12
C GLN A 41 -27.67 2.58 -14.23
N ALA A 42 -27.83 2.42 -12.92
CA ALA A 42 -27.19 3.30 -11.96
C ALA A 42 -25.66 3.11 -12.02
N HIS A 43 -24.92 4.21 -12.15
CA HIS A 43 -23.47 4.21 -12.25
C HIS A 43 -22.84 5.41 -11.55
N THR A 44 -21.55 5.31 -11.28
CA THR A 44 -20.67 6.37 -10.76
C THR A 44 -19.24 6.09 -11.24
N GLU A 45 -18.31 6.97 -10.90
CA GLU A 45 -16.86 6.76 -11.04
C GLU A 45 -16.24 6.48 -9.67
N LEU A 46 -15.12 5.74 -9.65
CA LEU A 46 -14.34 5.43 -8.44
C LEU A 46 -12.88 5.85 -8.61
N ASP A 47 -12.30 6.41 -7.55
CA ASP A 47 -10.86 6.61 -7.46
C ASP A 47 -10.14 5.26 -7.28
N ALA A 48 -9.19 4.98 -8.16
CA ALA A 48 -8.43 3.72 -8.23
C ALA A 48 -6.90 3.92 -8.16
N SER A 49 -6.45 5.10 -7.74
CA SER A 49 -5.01 5.44 -7.67
C SER A 49 -4.70 6.30 -6.45
N GLY A 50 -3.40 6.44 -6.14
CA GLY A 50 -2.92 7.25 -5.02
C GLY A 50 -3.54 6.87 -3.68
N GLU A 51 -3.91 7.89 -2.89
CA GLU A 51 -4.36 7.67 -1.51
C GLU A 51 -5.65 6.86 -1.41
N ALA A 52 -6.52 6.91 -2.44
CA ALA A 52 -7.78 6.18 -2.48
C ALA A 52 -7.59 4.65 -2.45
N VAL A 53 -6.40 4.18 -2.80
CA VAL A 53 -6.04 2.76 -2.76
C VAL A 53 -4.80 2.49 -1.89
N GLY A 54 -4.41 3.46 -1.05
CA GLY A 54 -3.35 3.31 -0.05
C GLY A 54 -1.94 3.54 -0.57
N LEU A 55 -1.81 4.06 -1.79
CA LEU A 55 -0.56 4.47 -2.41
C LEU A 55 -0.26 5.96 -2.14
N PRO A 56 0.98 6.43 -2.31
CA PRO A 56 1.29 7.85 -2.24
C PRO A 56 0.52 8.67 -3.29
N PRO A 57 0.25 9.97 -3.04
CA PRO A 57 -0.42 10.85 -3.99
C PRO A 57 0.22 10.82 -5.39
N GLY A 58 -0.59 10.72 -6.44
CA GLY A 58 -0.14 10.74 -7.83
C GLY A 58 0.45 9.42 -8.35
N ILE A 59 0.53 8.38 -7.52
CA ILE A 59 0.97 7.05 -7.97
C ILE A 59 -0.21 6.30 -8.58
N MET A 60 -0.03 5.81 -9.81
CA MET A 60 -1.00 4.98 -10.52
C MET A 60 -1.38 3.72 -9.73
N GLY A 61 -2.62 3.27 -9.89
CA GLY A 61 -3.07 1.98 -9.37
C GLY A 61 -2.39 0.81 -10.08
N ASN A 62 -2.63 -0.40 -9.56
CA ASN A 62 -2.24 -1.66 -10.21
C ASN A 62 -3.15 -2.78 -9.72
N SER A 63 -3.09 -3.93 -10.39
CA SER A 63 -4.04 -5.01 -10.12
C SER A 63 -3.92 -5.62 -8.73
N GLU A 64 -2.72 -5.68 -8.15
CA GLU A 64 -2.51 -6.21 -6.80
C GLU A 64 -3.22 -5.35 -5.76
N VAL A 65 -2.96 -4.04 -5.79
CA VAL A 65 -3.53 -3.05 -4.88
C VAL A 65 -5.02 -2.88 -5.12
N GLY A 66 -5.45 -2.86 -6.39
CA GLY A 66 -6.86 -2.70 -6.76
C GLY A 66 -7.70 -3.88 -6.27
N HIS A 67 -7.31 -5.11 -6.58
CA HIS A 67 -8.05 -6.30 -6.13
C HIS A 67 -8.01 -6.48 -4.62
N LEU A 68 -6.90 -6.16 -3.95
CA LEU A 68 -6.82 -6.17 -2.49
C LEU A 68 -7.80 -5.16 -1.87
N THR A 69 -7.87 -3.95 -2.41
CA THR A 69 -8.76 -2.89 -1.92
C THR A 69 -10.24 -3.25 -2.15
N ILE A 70 -10.57 -3.74 -3.36
CA ILE A 70 -11.90 -4.25 -3.69
C ILE A 70 -12.31 -5.36 -2.73
N GLY A 71 -11.46 -6.38 -2.54
CA GLY A 71 -11.77 -7.55 -1.75
C GLY A 71 -11.86 -7.30 -0.23
N SER A 72 -11.07 -6.35 0.27
CA SER A 72 -11.01 -6.02 1.71
C SER A 72 -12.04 -4.99 2.15
N GLY A 73 -12.67 -4.28 1.20
CA GLY A 73 -13.66 -3.23 1.47
C GLY A 73 -13.10 -2.07 2.30
N ARG A 74 -11.80 -1.83 2.20
CA ARG A 74 -11.07 -0.76 2.89
C ARG A 74 -9.77 -0.44 2.18
N VAL A 75 -9.21 0.71 2.48
CA VAL A 75 -7.88 1.09 2.01
C VAL A 75 -6.81 0.39 2.84
N ILE A 76 -5.90 -0.34 2.17
CA ILE A 76 -4.73 -0.97 2.81
C ILE A 76 -3.51 -0.09 2.56
N TYR A 77 -3.09 0.64 3.60
CA TYR A 77 -1.97 1.56 3.49
C TYR A 77 -0.63 0.83 3.60
N GLN A 78 0.31 1.20 2.71
CA GLN A 78 1.73 0.91 2.93
C GLN A 78 2.22 1.59 4.20
N ASP A 79 3.23 1.05 4.87
CA ASP A 79 3.65 1.52 6.20
C ASP A 79 3.91 3.04 6.26
N VAL A 80 4.53 3.62 5.22
CA VAL A 80 4.74 5.08 5.16
C VAL A 80 3.43 5.86 5.22
N MET A 81 2.43 5.47 4.42
CA MET A 81 1.12 6.10 4.40
C MET A 81 0.32 5.77 5.65
N ARG A 82 0.44 4.55 6.18
CA ARG A 82 -0.24 4.11 7.40
C ARG A 82 0.19 4.97 8.59
N ILE A 83 1.50 5.20 8.74
CA ILE A 83 2.04 6.06 9.79
C ILE A 83 1.64 7.52 9.56
N THR A 84 1.74 8.02 8.32
CA THR A 84 1.31 9.39 7.98
C THR A 84 -0.17 9.62 8.30
N LYS A 85 -1.06 8.72 7.87
CA LYS A 85 -2.49 8.82 8.17
C LYS A 85 -2.78 8.67 9.66
N ALA A 86 -2.03 7.84 10.39
CA ALA A 86 -2.16 7.76 11.84
C ALA A 86 -1.77 9.10 12.52
N ILE A 87 -0.78 9.82 12.00
CA ILE A 87 -0.42 11.16 12.49
C ILE A 87 -1.55 12.14 12.19
N GLU A 88 -2.03 12.21 10.95
CA GLU A 88 -3.13 13.10 10.53
C GLU A 88 -4.41 12.87 11.34
N ARG A 89 -4.76 11.61 11.62
CA ARG A 89 -5.96 11.21 12.38
C ARG A 89 -5.77 11.22 13.89
N SER A 90 -4.63 11.70 14.39
CA SER A 90 -4.25 11.69 15.81
C SER A 90 -4.19 10.29 16.46
N GLU A 91 -4.25 9.22 15.68
CA GLU A 91 -4.11 7.82 16.12
C GLU A 91 -2.68 7.50 16.56
N PHE A 92 -1.68 8.10 15.89
CA PHE A 92 -0.26 7.99 16.26
C PHE A 92 -0.04 8.39 17.72
N SER A 93 -0.74 9.44 18.16
CA SER A 93 -0.67 9.97 19.52
C SER A 93 -1.37 9.10 20.59
N ARG A 94 -2.09 8.07 20.15
CA ARG A 94 -2.79 7.06 20.98
C ARG A 94 -2.11 5.69 20.91
N ASN A 95 -0.99 5.57 20.20
CA ASN A 95 -0.27 4.31 20.08
C ASN A 95 0.37 3.92 21.42
N GLU A 96 -0.18 2.91 22.08
CA GLU A 96 0.24 2.51 23.43
C GLU A 96 1.69 2.00 23.50
N VAL A 97 2.26 1.51 22.40
CA VAL A 97 3.66 1.07 22.36
C VAL A 97 4.59 2.29 22.40
N LEU A 98 4.32 3.30 21.57
CA LEU A 98 5.06 4.57 21.58
C LEU A 98 4.88 5.30 22.92
N LEU A 99 3.63 5.45 23.38
CA LEU A 99 3.30 6.07 24.67
C LEU A 99 3.97 5.34 25.84
N GLY A 100 4.01 4.00 25.80
CA GLY A 100 4.66 3.18 26.80
C GLY A 100 6.16 3.46 26.91
N ALA A 101 6.87 3.49 25.79
CA ALA A 101 8.30 3.84 25.77
C ALA A 101 8.54 5.28 26.23
N ILE A 102 7.76 6.23 25.72
CA ILE A 102 7.88 7.65 26.10
C ILE A 102 7.66 7.85 27.59
N ARG A 103 6.61 7.27 28.18
CA ARG A 103 6.30 7.40 29.61
C ARG A 103 7.37 6.75 30.50
N LYS A 104 7.94 5.61 30.08
CA LYS A 104 9.06 4.97 30.79
C LYS A 104 10.34 5.83 30.77
N SER A 105 10.49 6.72 29.79
CA SER A 105 11.62 7.65 29.73
C SER A 105 11.53 8.84 30.70
N ARG A 106 10.45 9.03 31.48
CA ARG A 106 10.33 10.20 32.39
C ARG A 106 11.47 10.35 33.41
N GLY A 107 12.13 9.26 33.77
CA GLY A 107 13.31 9.24 34.65
C GLY A 107 14.62 8.84 33.96
N HIS A 108 14.61 8.68 32.63
CA HIS A 108 15.70 8.15 31.82
C HIS A 108 15.83 8.94 30.50
N ALA A 109 16.79 8.61 29.64
CA ALA A 109 16.85 9.22 28.32
C ALA A 109 15.92 8.50 27.32
N LEU A 110 15.36 9.27 26.39
CA LEU A 110 14.68 8.77 25.19
C LEU A 110 15.58 8.97 23.99
N HIS A 111 16.07 7.86 23.43
CA HIS A 111 16.90 7.84 22.23
C HIS A 111 16.03 7.59 21.01
N LEU A 112 16.14 8.46 20.01
CA LEU A 112 15.45 8.31 18.73
C LEU A 112 16.50 8.14 17.64
N TRP A 113 16.44 7.05 16.86
CA TRP A 113 17.36 6.87 15.74
C TRP A 113 16.63 6.41 14.48
N GLY A 114 17.14 6.84 13.33
CA GLY A 114 16.56 6.55 12.04
C GLY A 114 17.10 7.48 10.96
N LEU A 115 16.68 7.23 9.72
CA LEU A 115 17.10 7.99 8.55
C LEU A 115 16.42 9.37 8.53
N LEU A 116 17.19 10.44 8.42
CA LEU A 116 16.75 11.82 8.47
C LEU A 116 16.65 12.39 7.04
N SER A 117 15.52 12.12 6.38
CA SER A 117 15.17 12.71 5.08
C SER A 117 13.66 12.58 4.82
N ASP A 118 13.18 13.20 3.74
CA ASP A 118 11.85 13.01 3.14
C ASP A 118 11.90 11.99 1.98
N GLY A 119 12.86 11.05 2.02
CA GLY A 119 13.04 10.03 0.99
C GLY A 119 11.89 9.02 0.89
N SER A 120 11.12 8.82 1.96
CA SER A 120 9.94 7.92 2.01
C SER A 120 10.22 6.43 1.71
N VAL A 121 11.49 6.02 1.62
CA VAL A 121 11.86 4.60 1.40
C VAL A 121 12.04 3.84 2.71
N HIS A 122 12.70 4.45 3.70
CA HIS A 122 12.99 3.82 4.99
C HIS A 122 12.36 4.52 6.19
N SER A 123 12.13 5.83 6.08
CA SER A 123 11.58 6.70 7.11
C SER A 123 11.00 7.96 6.43
N HIS A 124 10.43 8.85 7.24
CA HIS A 124 10.11 10.21 6.83
C HIS A 124 10.42 11.18 7.99
N ILE A 125 11.02 12.35 7.70
CA ILE A 125 11.33 13.35 8.73
C ILE A 125 10.08 13.77 9.53
N ASP A 126 8.93 13.93 8.88
CA ASP A 126 7.68 14.28 9.57
C ASP A 126 7.26 13.24 10.62
N HIS A 127 7.60 11.95 10.44
CA HIS A 127 7.33 10.93 11.45
C HIS A 127 8.20 11.14 12.70
N LEU A 128 9.48 11.53 12.51
CA LEU A 128 10.36 11.92 13.62
C LEU A 128 9.84 13.18 14.31
N LEU A 129 9.42 14.20 13.55
CA LEU A 129 8.91 15.45 14.14
C LEU A 129 7.64 15.19 14.97
N ALA A 130 6.70 14.39 14.45
CA ALA A 130 5.51 13.97 15.20
C ALA A 130 5.84 13.17 16.47
N LEU A 131 6.89 12.33 16.42
CA LEU A 131 7.37 11.58 17.57
C LEU A 131 8.00 12.49 18.64
N LEU A 132 8.77 13.50 18.23
CA LEU A 132 9.34 14.50 19.12
C LEU A 132 8.24 15.29 19.84
N ASP A 133 7.18 15.66 19.13
CA ASP A 133 6.03 16.37 19.68
C ASP A 133 5.28 15.54 20.71
N LEU A 134 5.03 14.28 20.38
CA LEU A 134 4.41 13.32 21.28
C LEU A 134 5.28 13.14 22.53
N ALA A 135 6.59 12.97 22.37
CA ALA A 135 7.53 12.81 23.47
C ALA A 135 7.55 14.03 24.40
N ALA A 136 7.60 15.24 23.83
CA ALA A 136 7.56 16.48 24.61
C ALA A 136 6.23 16.61 25.38
N ARG A 137 5.10 16.38 24.70
CA ARG A 137 3.74 16.46 25.29
C ARG A 137 3.52 15.49 26.44
N GLU A 138 4.01 14.24 26.30
CA GLU A 138 3.85 13.20 27.32
C GLU A 138 4.89 13.29 28.44
N GLY A 139 5.78 14.30 28.40
CA GLY A 139 6.74 14.56 29.46
C GLY A 139 7.97 13.66 29.43
N ALA A 140 8.44 13.19 28.26
CA ALA A 140 9.67 12.41 28.13
C ALA A 140 10.86 13.05 28.88
N GLY A 141 11.84 12.24 29.29
CA GLY A 141 13.09 12.71 29.88
C GLY A 141 13.98 13.44 28.87
N GLU A 142 15.30 13.31 29.01
CA GLU A 142 16.24 13.88 28.03
C GLU A 142 16.06 13.18 26.67
N ILE A 143 15.81 13.93 25.60
CA ILE A 143 15.66 13.37 24.25
C ILE A 143 16.99 13.47 23.49
N ALA A 144 17.53 12.33 23.06
CA ALA A 144 18.75 12.24 22.26
C ALA A 144 18.41 11.71 20.85
N VAL A 145 18.57 12.57 19.84
CA VAL A 145 18.35 12.17 18.44
C VAL A 145 19.66 11.74 17.80
N HIS A 146 19.67 10.53 17.26
CA HIS A 146 20.76 9.93 16.50
C HIS A 146 20.40 9.99 15.01
N ALA A 147 20.80 11.08 14.35
CA ALA A 147 20.45 11.34 12.96
C ALA A 147 21.28 10.47 12.01
N VAL A 148 20.60 9.56 11.29
CA VAL A 148 21.22 8.80 10.20
C VAL A 148 21.02 9.55 8.89
N LEU A 149 22.08 9.90 8.18
CA LEU A 149 22.03 10.72 6.97
C LEU A 149 21.85 9.89 5.70
N ASP A 150 21.11 10.45 4.74
CA ASP A 150 20.63 9.74 3.56
C ASP A 150 21.61 9.70 2.39
N GLY A 151 21.55 10.69 1.49
CA GLY A 151 22.42 10.77 0.31
C GLY A 151 22.19 9.71 -0.77
N ARG A 152 21.16 8.86 -0.62
CA ARG A 152 20.87 7.77 -1.57
C ARG A 152 19.42 7.78 -2.07
N ASP A 153 18.45 7.98 -1.17
CA ASP A 153 17.05 8.21 -1.55
C ASP A 153 16.78 9.71 -1.81
N LYS A 154 17.78 10.55 -1.48
CA LYS A 154 17.88 11.99 -1.78
C LYS A 154 19.26 12.30 -2.36
N PRO A 155 19.48 13.49 -2.97
CA PRO A 155 20.77 13.85 -3.54
C PRO A 155 21.94 13.65 -2.54
N PRO A 156 23.15 13.25 -3.01
CA PRO A 156 24.28 12.90 -2.15
C PRO A 156 24.74 13.97 -1.15
N ARG A 157 24.33 15.23 -1.32
CA ARG A 157 24.58 16.36 -0.41
C ARG A 157 23.29 17.15 -0.21
N SER A 158 22.48 16.74 0.75
CA SER A 158 21.19 17.35 1.09
C SER A 158 20.90 17.39 2.60
N ALA A 159 21.69 16.69 3.43
CA ALA A 159 21.50 16.57 4.88
C ALA A 159 21.37 17.90 5.65
N LEU A 160 22.07 18.95 5.22
CA LEU A 160 22.08 20.23 5.94
C LEU A 160 20.68 20.85 6.10
N ALA A 161 19.81 20.70 5.09
CA ALA A 161 18.44 21.21 5.17
C ALA A 161 17.62 20.44 6.22
N PHE A 162 17.75 19.11 6.27
CA PHE A 162 17.03 18.27 7.23
C PHE A 162 17.57 18.42 8.66
N ILE A 163 18.88 18.62 8.81
CA ILE A 163 19.50 18.95 10.11
C ILE A 163 18.91 20.26 10.63
N ALA A 164 18.85 21.31 9.79
CA ALA A 164 18.28 22.59 10.20
C ALA A 164 16.80 22.47 10.61
N GLN A 165 16.00 21.67 9.88
CA GLN A 165 14.61 21.40 10.24
C GLN A 165 14.49 20.69 11.60
N LEU A 166 15.33 19.67 11.84
CA LEU A 166 15.36 18.95 13.12
C LEU A 166 15.80 19.85 14.29
N GLU A 167 16.86 20.64 14.11
CA GLU A 167 17.34 21.61 15.11
C GLU A 167 16.25 22.62 15.46
N ALA A 168 15.59 23.20 14.45
CA ALA A 168 14.49 24.13 14.66
C ALA A 168 13.32 23.49 15.44
N ARG A 169 13.00 22.20 15.19
CA ARG A 169 11.95 21.52 15.95
C ARG A 169 12.36 21.26 17.39
N LEU A 170 13.58 20.78 17.63
CA LEU A 170 14.12 20.54 18.97
C LEU A 170 14.18 21.82 19.81
N GLU A 171 14.54 22.95 19.19
CA GLU A 171 14.49 24.28 19.81
C GLU A 171 13.04 24.67 20.15
N ALA A 172 12.11 24.53 19.21
CA ALA A 172 10.70 24.89 19.40
C ALA A 172 10.01 24.09 20.53
N ILE A 173 10.33 22.80 20.68
CA ILE A 173 9.79 21.99 21.78
C ILE A 173 10.55 22.22 23.10
N GLY A 174 11.70 22.90 23.08
CA GLY A 174 12.52 23.20 24.25
C GLY A 174 13.08 21.96 24.96
N ARG A 175 13.20 20.83 24.25
CA ARG A 175 13.58 19.54 24.83
C ARG A 175 14.35 18.68 23.84
N GLY A 176 15.53 18.25 24.25
CA GLY A 176 16.36 17.33 23.50
C GLY A 176 17.40 17.99 22.59
N ARG A 177 18.20 17.15 21.94
CA ARG A 177 19.28 17.57 21.03
C ARG A 177 19.66 16.47 20.04
N ILE A 178 20.36 16.84 18.98
CA ILE A 178 21.09 15.88 18.15
C ILE A 178 22.30 15.41 18.94
N ALA A 179 22.35 14.11 19.24
CA ALA A 179 23.44 13.48 20.00
C ALA A 179 24.53 12.91 19.09
N THR A 180 24.12 12.35 17.96
CA THR A 180 25.05 11.78 16.97
C THR A 180 24.57 12.03 15.55
N VAL A 181 25.52 12.11 14.62
CA VAL A 181 25.27 12.13 13.18
C VAL A 181 26.07 11.00 12.55
N SER A 182 25.45 10.20 11.68
CA SER A 182 26.12 9.10 10.98
C SER A 182 25.54 8.93 9.59
N GLY A 183 26.35 8.69 8.58
CA GLY A 183 25.85 8.25 7.28
C GLY A 183 25.16 6.88 7.35
N ARG A 184 24.15 6.67 6.50
CA ARG A 184 23.43 5.39 6.40
C ARG A 184 24.35 4.22 6.02
N TYR A 185 25.49 4.46 5.40
CA TYR A 185 26.51 3.44 5.14
C TYR A 185 26.93 2.71 6.43
N TYR A 186 26.96 3.40 7.57
CA TYR A 186 27.37 2.83 8.85
C TYR A 186 26.19 2.28 9.65
N ALA A 187 25.14 3.08 9.81
CA ALA A 187 24.03 2.76 10.71
C ALA A 187 22.94 1.88 10.09
N MET A 188 22.95 1.71 8.76
CA MET A 188 21.89 1.05 7.99
C MET A 188 22.47 0.07 6.95
N ASP A 189 23.54 -0.63 7.32
CA ASP A 189 24.02 -1.82 6.60
C ASP A 189 22.97 -2.94 6.66
N ARG A 190 23.03 -3.85 5.68
CA ARG A 190 22.14 -5.03 5.60
C ARG A 190 22.87 -6.28 5.07
N ASP A 191 24.18 -6.16 4.87
CA ASP A 191 25.03 -7.16 4.25
C ASP A 191 25.99 -7.78 5.29
N LYS A 192 25.66 -7.66 6.58
CA LYS A 192 26.43 -8.13 7.73
C LYS A 192 27.86 -7.58 7.75
N ARG A 193 28.04 -6.35 7.27
CA ARG A 193 29.32 -5.63 7.36
C ARG A 193 29.43 -5.02 8.76
N TRP A 194 29.62 -5.89 9.74
CA TRP A 194 29.59 -5.56 11.16
C TRP A 194 30.61 -4.49 11.56
N GLU A 195 31.70 -4.33 10.82
CA GLU A 195 32.66 -3.24 11.04
C GLU A 195 32.04 -1.84 10.82
N ARG A 196 31.02 -1.75 9.97
CA ARG A 196 30.28 -0.51 9.72
C ARG A 196 29.29 -0.25 10.85
N VAL A 197 28.51 -1.27 11.18
CA VAL A 197 27.51 -1.25 12.24
C VAL A 197 28.14 -0.96 13.60
N GLU A 198 29.30 -1.56 13.89
CA GLU A 198 30.05 -1.32 15.13
C GLU A 198 30.42 0.17 15.30
N ARG A 199 30.83 0.85 14.22
CA ARG A 199 31.16 2.28 14.30
C ARG A 199 29.94 3.14 14.66
N ALA A 200 28.79 2.86 14.06
CA ALA A 200 27.55 3.56 14.41
C ALA A 200 27.10 3.22 15.83
N TRP A 201 27.15 1.94 16.21
CA TRP A 201 26.81 1.46 17.55
C TRP A 201 27.69 2.11 18.63
N ARG A 202 29.01 2.22 18.41
CA ARG A 202 29.94 2.89 19.34
C ARG A 202 29.61 4.36 19.54
N ALA A 203 29.32 5.10 18.46
CA ALA A 203 28.95 6.50 18.56
C ALA A 203 27.64 6.68 19.35
N ILE A 204 26.64 5.84 19.08
CA ILE A 204 25.30 5.91 19.71
C ILE A 204 25.34 5.43 21.18
N VAL A 205 25.86 4.22 21.42
CA VAL A 205 25.78 3.54 22.71
C VAL A 205 26.90 3.98 23.65
N GLU A 206 28.14 4.02 23.18
CA GLU A 206 29.32 4.35 24.01
C GLU A 206 29.68 5.83 24.01
N GLY A 207 29.11 6.62 23.09
CA GLY A 207 29.56 7.98 22.85
C GLY A 207 30.98 8.03 22.28
N ASP A 208 31.40 6.96 21.60
CA ASP A 208 32.72 6.77 21.01
C ASP A 208 32.62 6.92 19.50
N GLY A 209 32.82 8.14 19.03
CA GLY A 209 32.78 8.53 17.62
C GLY A 209 33.54 9.83 17.41
N ARG A 210 33.65 10.29 16.17
CA ARG A 210 34.41 11.51 15.85
C ARG A 210 33.72 12.74 16.47
N PRO A 211 34.39 13.56 17.30
CA PRO A 211 33.74 14.69 17.92
C PRO A 211 33.38 15.80 16.90
N ALA A 212 32.30 16.52 17.15
CA ALA A 212 31.94 17.76 16.46
C ALA A 212 31.19 18.70 17.41
N ALA A 213 31.32 20.02 17.23
CA ALA A 213 30.58 20.99 18.04
C ALA A 213 29.10 21.09 17.63
N SER A 214 28.78 20.82 16.36
CA SER A 214 27.41 20.77 15.84
C SER A 214 27.22 19.69 14.78
N ALA A 215 25.96 19.30 14.54
CA ALA A 215 25.60 18.38 13.46
C ALA A 215 25.98 18.94 12.09
N ARG A 216 25.75 20.25 11.91
CA ARG A 216 26.17 21.01 10.71
C ARG A 216 27.68 20.90 10.46
N GLU A 217 28.50 21.15 11.48
CA GLU A 217 29.97 21.06 11.36
C GLU A 217 30.42 19.64 10.96
N ALA A 218 29.79 18.60 11.52
CA ALA A 218 30.10 17.22 11.17
C ALA A 218 29.87 16.93 9.67
N VAL A 219 28.76 17.44 9.11
CA VAL A 219 28.42 17.28 7.69
C VAL A 219 29.30 18.15 6.79
N GLU A 220 29.49 19.43 7.11
CA GLU A 220 30.35 20.33 6.33
C GLU A 220 31.79 19.81 6.25
N ARG A 221 32.31 19.25 7.36
CA ARG A 221 33.61 18.59 7.38
C ARG A 221 33.68 17.36 6.47
N SER A 222 32.63 16.53 6.47
CA SER A 222 32.55 15.39 5.54
C SER A 222 32.54 15.84 4.08
N TYR A 223 31.80 16.92 3.77
CA TYR A 223 31.79 17.50 2.42
C TYR A 223 33.14 18.06 2.00
N ALA A 224 33.89 18.66 2.93
CA ALA A 224 35.26 19.11 2.68
C ALA A 224 36.24 17.94 2.43
N GLU A 225 35.93 16.74 2.94
CA GLU A 225 36.63 15.48 2.65
C GLU A 225 36.07 14.74 1.41
N ASP A 226 35.22 15.41 0.61
CA ASP A 226 34.53 14.88 -0.58
C ASP A 226 33.63 13.65 -0.32
N LYS A 227 33.21 13.45 0.94
CA LYS A 227 32.28 12.39 1.36
C LYS A 227 30.87 12.96 1.51
N GLY A 228 29.94 12.50 0.68
CA GLY A 228 28.51 12.84 0.77
C GLY A 228 27.82 12.24 2.00
N ASP A 229 26.53 12.56 2.16
CA ASP A 229 25.69 12.22 3.32
C ASP A 229 25.74 10.74 3.71
N GLU A 230 25.66 9.85 2.71
CA GLU A 230 25.66 8.38 2.91
C GLU A 230 26.90 7.92 3.69
N PHE A 231 28.03 8.62 3.54
CA PHE A 231 29.36 8.21 4.03
C PHE A 231 29.91 9.06 5.17
N VAL A 232 29.10 9.97 5.74
CA VAL A 232 29.49 10.74 6.92
C VAL A 232 29.88 9.78 8.05
N GLU A 233 31.10 9.90 8.55
CA GLU A 233 31.57 9.03 9.62
C GLU A 233 30.77 9.25 10.91
N PRO A 234 30.50 8.23 11.74
CA PRO A 234 29.74 8.40 12.97
C PRO A 234 30.41 9.43 13.89
N CYS A 235 29.70 10.55 14.12
CA CYS A 235 30.14 11.69 14.90
C CYS A 235 29.30 11.83 16.17
N VAL A 236 29.95 12.24 17.26
CA VAL A 236 29.31 12.61 18.53
C VAL A 236 29.23 14.13 18.62
N ILE A 237 28.04 14.66 18.87
CA ILE A 237 27.77 16.10 18.86
C ILE A 237 27.77 16.63 20.29
N GLY A 238 28.68 17.56 20.58
CA GLY A 238 28.85 18.13 21.92
C GLY A 238 29.19 17.06 22.96
N ALA A 239 28.52 17.10 24.11
CA ALA A 239 28.68 16.09 25.15
C ALA A 239 28.10 14.73 24.69
N PRO A 240 28.72 13.57 24.99
CA PRO A 240 28.15 12.28 24.62
C PRO A 240 26.84 11.96 25.35
N ALA A 241 25.77 11.65 24.61
CA ALA A 241 24.54 11.07 25.16
C ALA A 241 24.61 9.54 25.05
N LYS A 242 25.37 8.91 25.97
CA LYS A 242 25.51 7.45 26.00
C LYS A 242 24.18 6.80 26.34
N VAL A 243 23.85 5.70 25.67
CA VAL A 243 22.70 4.85 26.02
C VAL A 243 22.99 4.10 27.31
N ARG A 244 22.19 4.30 28.36
CA ARG A 244 22.35 3.71 29.69
C ARG A 244 21.25 2.69 30.00
N ASP A 245 21.46 1.91 31.06
CA ASP A 245 20.43 1.01 31.55
C ASP A 245 19.20 1.80 32.02
N GLY A 246 18.02 1.33 31.63
CA GLY A 246 16.72 1.99 31.88
C GLY A 246 16.28 2.97 30.78
N ASP A 247 17.19 3.40 29.91
CA ASP A 247 16.85 4.27 28.78
C ASP A 247 15.89 3.58 27.80
N GLN A 248 15.20 4.39 27.02
CA GLN A 248 14.25 3.92 26.01
C GLN A 248 14.76 4.30 24.63
N VAL A 249 14.72 3.37 23.69
CA VAL A 249 15.17 3.56 22.30
C VAL A 249 14.00 3.33 21.37
N ILE A 250 13.76 4.26 20.44
CA ILE A 250 12.78 4.09 19.36
C ILE A 250 13.52 4.22 18.03
N CYS A 251 13.45 3.16 17.21
CA CYS A 251 13.83 3.22 15.81
C CYS A 251 12.61 3.67 15.00
N TYR A 252 12.68 4.84 14.35
CA TYR A 252 11.55 5.38 13.58
C TYR A 252 11.59 5.01 12.09
N ASN A 253 12.51 4.13 11.68
CA ASN A 253 12.48 3.56 10.32
C ASN A 253 11.30 2.58 10.20
N PHE A 254 10.50 2.67 9.15
CA PHE A 254 9.41 1.72 8.88
C PHE A 254 9.80 0.58 7.94
N ARG A 255 10.95 0.66 7.26
CA ARG A 255 11.43 -0.42 6.39
C ARG A 255 12.46 -1.30 7.09
N ALA A 256 12.18 -2.60 7.14
CA ALA A 256 12.87 -3.57 7.97
C ALA A 256 14.35 -3.84 7.57
N ASP A 257 14.64 -4.06 6.30
CA ASP A 257 15.89 -4.68 5.84
C ASP A 257 17.16 -4.01 6.37
N ARG A 258 17.21 -2.67 6.36
CA ARG A 258 18.35 -1.88 6.87
C ARG A 258 18.24 -1.46 8.34
N ALA A 259 17.12 -1.71 8.99
CA ALA A 259 16.94 -1.42 10.42
C ALA A 259 17.40 -2.59 11.31
N ARG A 260 17.45 -3.82 10.77
CA ARG A 260 17.71 -5.05 11.50
C ARG A 260 19.06 -5.08 12.22
N GLU A 261 20.15 -4.73 11.54
CA GLU A 261 21.50 -4.98 12.06
C GLU A 261 21.84 -4.13 13.28
N LEU A 262 21.60 -2.82 13.20
CA LEU A 262 21.83 -1.93 14.34
C LEU A 262 20.81 -2.17 15.46
N THR A 263 19.56 -2.50 15.12
CA THR A 263 18.56 -2.94 16.11
C THR A 263 19.05 -4.15 16.88
N ALA A 264 19.53 -5.19 16.19
CA ALA A 264 20.05 -6.40 16.81
C ALA A 264 21.24 -6.09 17.74
N ALA A 265 22.17 -5.24 17.30
CA ALA A 265 23.33 -4.86 18.08
C ALA A 265 22.97 -4.10 19.38
N ILE A 266 21.94 -3.26 19.34
CA ILE A 266 21.47 -2.49 20.51
C ILE A 266 20.61 -3.34 21.44
N ALA A 267 19.65 -4.10 20.90
CA ALA A 267 18.52 -4.62 21.67
C ALA A 267 18.60 -6.11 22.03
N LEU A 268 19.39 -6.93 21.32
CA LEU A 268 19.39 -8.39 21.53
C LEU A 268 20.59 -8.83 22.38
N GLU A 269 20.32 -9.54 23.48
CA GLU A 269 21.36 -10.00 24.41
C GLU A 269 22.32 -11.01 23.76
N ASP A 270 21.83 -11.85 22.87
CA ASP A 270 22.56 -12.91 22.17
C ASP A 270 23.22 -12.46 20.86
N PHE A 271 23.26 -11.14 20.58
CA PHE A 271 23.95 -10.60 19.40
C PHE A 271 25.44 -11.00 19.33
N THR A 272 25.87 -11.50 18.18
CA THR A 272 27.24 -12.03 17.93
C THR A 272 28.00 -11.34 16.79
N GLY A 273 27.43 -10.29 16.16
CA GLY A 273 28.06 -9.65 14.99
C GLY A 273 29.40 -8.97 15.28
N PHE A 274 29.59 -8.45 16.50
CA PHE A 274 30.86 -7.92 17.00
C PHE A 274 30.89 -7.96 18.54
N LYS A 275 32.08 -7.81 19.13
CA LYS A 275 32.23 -7.81 20.60
C LYS A 275 31.77 -6.48 21.19
N ARG A 276 30.65 -6.51 21.91
CA ARG A 276 30.18 -5.37 22.69
C ARG A 276 30.93 -5.30 24.02
N PRO A 277 31.45 -4.13 24.43
CA PRO A 277 32.07 -3.95 25.75
C PRO A 277 31.04 -4.08 26.89
N ARG A 278 29.77 -3.77 26.60
CA ARG A 278 28.62 -3.96 27.49
C ARG A 278 27.34 -4.13 26.68
N PHE A 279 26.31 -4.71 27.29
CA PHE A 279 24.96 -4.77 26.75
C PHE A 279 24.06 -3.80 27.52
N PRO A 280 23.55 -2.70 26.90
CA PRO A 280 22.67 -1.75 27.58
C PRO A 280 21.29 -2.37 27.80
N ARG A 281 20.80 -2.37 29.04
CA ARG A 281 19.45 -2.86 29.39
C ARG A 281 18.40 -1.78 29.14
N VAL A 282 18.01 -1.64 27.88
CA VAL A 282 17.04 -0.62 27.43
C VAL A 282 15.66 -1.20 27.13
N GLY A 283 14.63 -0.36 27.17
CA GLY A 283 13.43 -0.62 26.39
C GLY A 283 13.68 -0.27 24.92
N TYR A 284 13.21 -1.11 24.00
CA TYR A 284 13.40 -0.87 22.57
C TYR A 284 12.07 -1.00 21.83
N VAL A 285 11.75 -0.02 20.98
CA VAL A 285 10.56 -0.02 20.11
C VAL A 285 10.99 0.09 18.66
N CYS A 286 10.45 -0.78 17.83
CA CYS A 286 10.53 -0.70 16.38
C CYS A 286 9.29 0.03 15.84
N MET A 287 9.45 0.90 14.83
CA MET A 287 8.29 1.52 14.19
C MET A 287 7.40 0.46 13.52
N THR A 288 8.01 -0.51 12.84
CA THR A 288 7.34 -1.66 12.19
C THR A 288 8.05 -2.97 12.58
N GLU A 289 7.53 -4.11 12.13
CA GLU A 289 8.17 -5.41 12.41
C GLU A 289 9.42 -5.59 11.55
N TYR A 290 10.60 -5.50 12.17
CA TYR A 290 11.86 -5.71 11.44
C TYR A 290 12.16 -7.19 11.23
N ASP A 291 12.04 -8.00 12.27
CA ASP A 291 12.23 -9.45 12.22
C ASP A 291 11.39 -10.10 13.32
N LYS A 292 10.57 -11.10 12.97
CA LYS A 292 9.71 -11.84 13.93
C LYS A 292 10.50 -12.48 15.06
N SER A 293 11.75 -12.88 14.80
CA SER A 293 12.61 -13.54 15.81
C SER A 293 13.10 -12.58 16.89
N PHE A 294 13.09 -11.27 16.66
CA PHE A 294 13.59 -10.29 17.63
C PHE A 294 12.68 -10.17 18.84
N ASN A 295 11.39 -10.48 18.71
CA ASN A 295 10.39 -10.38 19.77
C ASN A 295 10.41 -9.00 20.49
N LEU A 296 10.65 -7.93 19.73
CA LEU A 296 10.68 -6.56 20.22
C LEU A 296 9.30 -5.90 20.06
N PRO A 297 8.92 -4.97 20.96
CA PRO A 297 7.72 -4.15 20.79
C PRO A 297 7.70 -3.42 19.44
N VAL A 298 6.56 -3.49 18.74
CA VAL A 298 6.34 -2.85 17.42
C VAL A 298 5.21 -1.84 17.51
N ALA A 299 5.43 -0.60 17.06
CA ALA A 299 4.41 0.44 17.07
C ALA A 299 3.31 0.19 16.02
N PHE A 300 3.70 -0.13 14.79
CA PHE A 300 2.81 -0.45 13.66
C PHE A 300 3.09 -1.88 13.21
N GLY A 301 2.48 -2.85 13.90
CA GLY A 301 2.64 -4.27 13.60
C GLY A 301 1.98 -4.69 12.28
N PRO A 302 2.31 -5.88 11.75
CA PRO A 302 1.65 -6.40 10.56
C PRO A 302 0.13 -6.48 10.75
N GLU A 303 -0.62 -6.03 9.75
CA GLU A 303 -2.10 -6.11 9.76
C GLU A 303 -2.54 -7.37 9.03
N GLU A 304 -3.31 -8.21 9.71
CA GLU A 304 -4.08 -9.24 9.03
C GLU A 304 -5.33 -8.61 8.40
N VAL A 305 -5.48 -8.77 7.09
CA VAL A 305 -6.66 -8.29 6.35
C VAL A 305 -7.80 -9.28 6.57
N ARG A 306 -8.52 -9.11 7.68
CA ARG A 306 -9.66 -9.95 8.08
C ARG A 306 -10.98 -9.40 7.58
N ASN A 307 -12.00 -10.26 7.55
CA ASN A 307 -13.35 -9.94 7.10
C ASN A 307 -13.35 -9.36 5.67
N THR A 308 -12.53 -9.93 4.79
CA THR A 308 -12.62 -9.74 3.33
C THR A 308 -13.94 -10.29 2.78
N LEU A 309 -14.30 -9.97 1.53
CA LEU A 309 -15.46 -10.57 0.85
C LEU A 309 -15.44 -12.11 0.93
N ALA A 310 -14.27 -12.72 0.79
CA ALA A 310 -14.10 -14.17 0.85
C ALA A 310 -14.47 -14.75 2.22
N GLU A 311 -14.01 -14.11 3.30
CA GLU A 311 -14.36 -14.50 4.68
C GLU A 311 -15.84 -14.27 4.98
N VAL A 312 -16.40 -13.16 4.52
CA VAL A 312 -17.83 -12.87 4.66
C VAL A 312 -18.66 -13.95 3.94
N PHE A 313 -18.30 -14.30 2.70
CA PHE A 313 -18.96 -15.36 1.95
C PHE A 313 -18.87 -16.71 2.66
N ALA A 314 -17.71 -17.08 3.19
CA ALA A 314 -17.55 -18.32 3.93
C ALA A 314 -18.43 -18.36 5.20
N ARG A 315 -18.46 -17.26 5.96
CA ARG A 315 -19.29 -17.13 7.17
C ARG A 315 -20.78 -17.24 6.86
N GLU A 316 -21.23 -16.55 5.81
CA GLU A 316 -22.62 -16.52 5.35
C GLU A 316 -22.99 -17.73 4.46
N LYS A 317 -22.05 -18.68 4.27
CA LYS A 317 -22.19 -19.89 3.45
C LYS A 317 -22.60 -19.61 2.00
N ILE A 318 -22.08 -18.52 1.43
CA ILE A 318 -22.27 -18.11 0.04
C ILE A 318 -21.36 -18.96 -0.85
N ARG A 319 -21.96 -19.75 -1.74
CA ARG A 319 -21.22 -20.47 -2.78
C ARG A 319 -20.74 -19.47 -3.81
N ASN A 320 -19.44 -19.23 -3.88
CA ASN A 320 -18.86 -18.25 -4.78
C ASN A 320 -17.88 -18.91 -5.74
N LEU A 321 -17.93 -18.48 -7.00
CA LEU A 321 -17.08 -18.94 -8.07
C LEU A 321 -16.10 -17.82 -8.46
N ARG A 322 -14.80 -18.13 -8.56
CA ARG A 322 -13.78 -17.25 -9.12
C ARG A 322 -13.42 -17.73 -10.52
N VAL A 323 -13.50 -16.87 -11.53
CA VAL A 323 -13.16 -17.20 -12.91
C VAL A 323 -12.25 -16.13 -13.49
N ALA A 324 -11.06 -16.53 -13.90
CA ALA A 324 -10.11 -15.69 -14.62
C ALA A 324 -9.17 -16.55 -15.45
N GLU A 325 -8.46 -15.91 -16.37
CA GLU A 325 -7.32 -16.55 -17.03
C GLU A 325 -6.04 -16.47 -16.21
N THR A 326 -4.98 -17.17 -16.62
CA THR A 326 -3.71 -17.30 -15.88
C THR A 326 -3.16 -15.97 -15.37
N GLU A 327 -3.12 -14.96 -16.24
CA GLU A 327 -2.57 -13.63 -15.90
C GLU A 327 -3.28 -12.98 -14.71
N LYS A 328 -4.59 -13.17 -14.60
CA LYS A 328 -5.42 -12.53 -13.56
C LYS A 328 -5.98 -13.50 -12.51
N TYR A 329 -5.51 -14.74 -12.48
CA TYR A 329 -5.97 -15.75 -11.54
C TYR A 329 -5.62 -15.41 -10.09
N ALA A 330 -4.38 -14.97 -9.81
CA ALA A 330 -3.97 -14.54 -8.46
C ALA A 330 -4.79 -13.35 -7.96
N HIS A 331 -5.21 -12.47 -8.87
CA HIS A 331 -5.95 -11.25 -8.58
C HIS A 331 -7.36 -11.55 -8.05
N VAL A 332 -8.11 -12.43 -8.73
CA VAL A 332 -9.43 -12.88 -8.26
C VAL A 332 -9.38 -13.94 -7.15
N THR A 333 -8.17 -14.32 -6.68
CA THR A 333 -7.97 -15.32 -5.63
C THR A 333 -7.15 -14.73 -4.48
N TYR A 334 -5.83 -14.90 -4.50
CA TYR A 334 -4.89 -14.44 -3.47
C TYR A 334 -5.12 -12.97 -3.05
N PHE A 335 -5.10 -12.02 -4.00
CA PHE A 335 -5.21 -10.60 -3.68
C PHE A 335 -6.60 -10.20 -3.19
N LEU A 336 -7.67 -10.59 -3.91
CA LEU A 336 -9.05 -10.37 -3.46
C LEU A 336 -9.34 -11.00 -2.09
N ASN A 337 -8.63 -12.07 -1.72
CA ASN A 337 -8.75 -12.76 -0.44
C ASN A 337 -7.87 -12.15 0.67
N GLY A 338 -7.25 -10.99 0.46
CA GLY A 338 -6.42 -10.35 1.50
C GLY A 338 -5.04 -10.99 1.67
N GLY A 339 -4.51 -11.64 0.64
CA GLY A 339 -3.22 -12.35 0.68
C GLY A 339 -3.31 -13.79 1.17
N VAL A 340 -4.49 -14.40 1.12
CA VAL A 340 -4.72 -15.80 1.54
C VAL A 340 -4.82 -16.72 0.32
N GLU A 341 -3.79 -17.54 0.13
CA GLU A 341 -3.69 -18.47 -1.00
C GLU A 341 -4.75 -19.58 -0.95
N LYS A 342 -4.97 -20.15 0.24
CA LYS A 342 -5.90 -21.26 0.44
C LYS A 342 -7.35 -20.82 0.15
N PRO A 343 -8.11 -21.55 -0.68
CA PRO A 343 -9.53 -21.26 -0.88
C PRO A 343 -10.32 -21.31 0.43
N PHE A 344 -11.22 -20.35 0.62
CA PHE A 344 -12.15 -20.36 1.74
C PHE A 344 -13.25 -21.43 1.55
N PRO A 345 -13.93 -21.86 2.63
CA PRO A 345 -15.15 -22.65 2.49
C PRO A 345 -16.13 -21.99 1.51
N CYS A 346 -16.81 -22.82 0.69
CA CYS A 346 -17.75 -22.38 -0.35
C CYS A 346 -17.12 -21.60 -1.53
N GLU A 347 -15.80 -21.45 -1.58
CA GLU A 347 -15.07 -20.87 -2.72
C GLU A 347 -14.68 -21.97 -3.74
N GLN A 348 -15.09 -21.80 -4.98
CA GLN A 348 -14.64 -22.60 -6.12
C GLN A 348 -13.85 -21.71 -7.09
N ARG A 349 -12.81 -22.28 -7.71
CA ARG A 349 -11.92 -21.54 -8.62
C ARG A 349 -11.86 -22.24 -9.97
N ILE A 350 -11.95 -21.45 -11.04
CA ILE A 350 -11.74 -21.90 -12.41
C ILE A 350 -10.62 -21.04 -13.00
N LEU A 351 -9.52 -21.71 -13.33
CA LEU A 351 -8.41 -21.14 -14.08
C LEU A 351 -8.56 -21.51 -15.55
N ILE A 352 -8.58 -20.50 -16.42
CA ILE A 352 -8.50 -20.69 -17.87
C ILE A 352 -7.08 -20.40 -18.33
N PRO A 353 -6.37 -21.34 -18.99
CA PRO A 353 -5.01 -21.06 -19.44
C PRO A 353 -4.96 -19.90 -20.45
N SER A 354 -4.22 -18.84 -20.12
CA SER A 354 -3.93 -17.74 -21.05
C SER A 354 -3.25 -18.24 -22.32
N SER A 355 -3.36 -17.46 -23.39
CA SER A 355 -2.74 -17.77 -24.68
C SER A 355 -1.21 -17.79 -24.56
N LYS A 356 -0.57 -18.79 -25.18
CA LYS A 356 0.89 -18.93 -25.18
C LYS A 356 1.48 -18.10 -26.32
N VAL A 357 1.31 -16.80 -26.25
CA VAL A 357 1.86 -15.82 -27.21
C VAL A 357 2.95 -14.99 -26.53
N PRO A 358 3.97 -14.51 -27.28
CA PRO A 358 5.02 -13.64 -26.70
C PRO A 358 4.48 -12.34 -26.11
N THR A 359 3.51 -11.73 -26.78
CA THR A 359 2.79 -10.51 -26.36
C THR A 359 1.34 -10.62 -26.79
N TYR A 360 0.43 -10.08 -25.98
CA TYR A 360 -1.02 -10.29 -26.18
C TYR A 360 -1.63 -9.46 -27.32
N ASP A 361 -0.89 -8.52 -27.91
CA ASP A 361 -1.33 -7.82 -29.13
C ASP A 361 -1.47 -8.77 -30.34
N LEU A 362 -0.84 -9.95 -30.29
CA LEU A 362 -0.97 -11.01 -31.28
C LEU A 362 -2.28 -11.80 -31.17
N GLU A 363 -2.92 -11.81 -30.00
CA GLU A 363 -4.21 -12.46 -29.74
C GLU A 363 -5.03 -11.60 -28.74
N PRO A 364 -5.52 -10.41 -29.16
CA PRO A 364 -6.11 -9.43 -28.24
C PRO A 364 -7.39 -9.90 -27.54
N GLU A 365 -8.09 -10.88 -28.13
CA GLU A 365 -9.26 -11.52 -27.55
C GLU A 365 -8.94 -12.38 -26.32
N MET A 366 -7.67 -12.78 -26.15
CA MET A 366 -7.16 -13.63 -25.07
C MET A 366 -8.15 -14.75 -24.73
N ARG A 367 -8.62 -14.86 -23.47
CA ARG A 367 -9.62 -15.85 -23.05
C ARG A 367 -10.95 -15.24 -22.61
N ALA A 368 -11.26 -14.01 -23.02
CA ALA A 368 -12.49 -13.32 -22.61
C ALA A 368 -13.75 -14.16 -22.88
N LYS A 369 -13.81 -14.77 -24.07
CA LYS A 369 -14.94 -15.60 -24.50
C LYS A 369 -15.09 -16.83 -23.61
N GLU A 370 -14.02 -17.58 -23.39
CA GLU A 370 -14.04 -18.80 -22.59
C GLU A 370 -14.37 -18.51 -21.12
N ILE A 371 -13.89 -17.40 -20.57
CA ILE A 371 -14.25 -16.92 -19.23
C ILE A 371 -15.75 -16.66 -19.14
N ALA A 372 -16.31 -15.89 -20.08
CA ALA A 372 -17.72 -15.56 -20.09
C ALA A 372 -18.62 -16.78 -20.31
N GLU A 373 -18.30 -17.65 -21.26
CA GLU A 373 -19.05 -18.89 -21.53
C GLU A 373 -19.05 -19.80 -20.30
N ARG A 374 -17.91 -19.92 -19.61
CA ARG A 374 -17.83 -20.75 -18.41
C ARG A 374 -18.60 -20.15 -17.24
N ALA A 375 -18.51 -18.84 -17.03
CA ALA A 375 -19.31 -18.15 -16.02
C ALA A 375 -20.81 -18.30 -16.30
N ALA A 376 -21.25 -18.05 -17.54
CA ALA A 376 -22.64 -18.19 -17.96
C ALA A 376 -23.17 -19.62 -17.76
N GLN A 377 -22.34 -20.64 -18.04
CA GLN A 377 -22.69 -22.04 -17.80
C GLN A 377 -22.97 -22.32 -16.31
N GLU A 378 -22.11 -21.86 -15.41
CA GLU A 378 -22.26 -22.07 -13.96
C GLU A 378 -23.44 -21.27 -13.38
N ILE A 379 -23.63 -20.03 -13.85
CA ILE A 379 -24.81 -19.20 -13.53
C ILE A 379 -26.10 -19.94 -13.93
N GLY A 380 -26.15 -20.49 -15.15
CA GLY A 380 -27.31 -21.23 -15.65
C GLY A 380 -27.62 -22.49 -14.84
N LYS A 381 -26.60 -23.21 -14.37
CA LYS A 381 -26.75 -24.40 -13.50
C LYS A 381 -27.27 -24.06 -12.10
N GLY A 382 -27.02 -22.85 -11.61
CA GLY A 382 -27.31 -22.50 -10.21
C GLY A 382 -26.39 -23.15 -9.18
N SER A 383 -25.17 -23.49 -9.60
CA SER A 383 -24.13 -24.09 -8.76
C SER A 383 -23.54 -23.09 -7.75
N CYS A 384 -23.66 -21.80 -8.03
CA CYS A 384 -23.13 -20.70 -7.23
C CYS A 384 -24.20 -19.62 -6.95
N ASP A 385 -23.99 -18.89 -5.87
CA ASP A 385 -24.76 -17.71 -5.46
C ASP A 385 -24.06 -16.41 -5.89
N VAL A 386 -22.71 -16.44 -5.99
CA VAL A 386 -21.87 -15.33 -6.45
C VAL A 386 -20.86 -15.80 -7.51
N VAL A 387 -20.59 -14.98 -8.51
CA VAL A 387 -19.47 -15.16 -9.45
C VAL A 387 -18.57 -13.93 -9.44
N VAL A 388 -17.27 -14.10 -9.30
CA VAL A 388 -16.26 -13.05 -9.46
C VAL A 388 -15.49 -13.33 -10.75
N ILE A 389 -15.48 -12.36 -11.65
CA ILE A 389 -14.87 -12.45 -12.98
C ILE A 389 -13.85 -11.33 -13.14
N ASN A 390 -12.68 -11.65 -13.69
CA ASN A 390 -11.76 -10.64 -14.22
C ASN A 390 -11.59 -10.88 -15.73
N PHE A 391 -11.76 -9.81 -16.51
CA PHE A 391 -11.37 -9.75 -17.92
C PHE A 391 -10.05 -9.01 -18.05
N ALA A 392 -8.98 -9.76 -18.34
CA ALA A 392 -7.60 -9.27 -18.38
C ALA A 392 -7.27 -8.40 -19.61
N ASN A 393 -8.14 -8.46 -20.63
CA ASN A 393 -7.86 -7.97 -21.97
C ASN A 393 -7.42 -6.50 -22.07
N PRO A 394 -8.14 -5.52 -21.46
CA PRO A 394 -7.77 -4.12 -21.64
C PRO A 394 -6.38 -3.81 -21.09
N ASP A 395 -6.05 -4.35 -19.91
CA ASP A 395 -4.74 -4.18 -19.28
C ASP A 395 -3.60 -4.88 -20.02
N MET A 396 -3.70 -6.21 -20.19
CA MET A 396 -2.61 -7.02 -20.73
C MET A 396 -2.25 -6.63 -22.16
N VAL A 397 -3.24 -6.23 -22.97
CA VAL A 397 -3.01 -5.73 -24.31
C VAL A 397 -2.62 -4.25 -24.28
N GLY A 398 -3.16 -3.45 -23.36
CA GLY A 398 -2.75 -2.06 -23.13
C GLY A 398 -1.26 -1.90 -22.87
N HIS A 399 -0.67 -2.81 -22.09
CA HIS A 399 0.77 -2.88 -21.82
C HIS A 399 1.66 -3.05 -23.07
N THR A 400 1.10 -3.48 -24.21
CA THR A 400 1.86 -3.57 -25.47
C THR A 400 2.07 -2.20 -26.14
N GLY A 401 1.29 -1.19 -25.74
CA GLY A 401 1.26 0.11 -26.41
C GLY A 401 0.62 0.08 -27.81
N ASN A 402 0.07 -1.07 -28.24
CA ASN A 402 -0.54 -1.24 -29.55
C ASN A 402 -2.02 -0.83 -29.50
N MET A 403 -2.30 0.40 -29.93
CA MET A 403 -3.66 0.97 -29.96
C MET A 403 -4.67 0.08 -30.69
N ALA A 404 -4.35 -0.41 -31.89
CA ALA A 404 -5.29 -1.18 -32.71
C ALA A 404 -5.59 -2.56 -32.10
N ALA A 405 -4.60 -3.19 -31.47
CA ALA A 405 -4.81 -4.43 -30.72
C ALA A 405 -5.64 -4.18 -29.47
N THR A 406 -5.36 -3.10 -28.73
CA THR A 406 -6.07 -2.77 -27.49
C THR A 406 -7.55 -2.46 -27.76
N VAL A 407 -7.88 -1.80 -28.87
CA VAL A 407 -9.27 -1.62 -29.32
C VAL A 407 -9.98 -2.98 -29.46
N LYS A 408 -9.35 -3.95 -30.13
CA LYS A 408 -9.94 -5.31 -30.28
C LYS A 408 -10.09 -6.03 -28.94
N ALA A 409 -9.16 -5.81 -28.02
CA ALA A 409 -9.17 -6.38 -26.67
C ALA A 409 -10.38 -5.86 -25.86
N VAL A 410 -10.61 -4.54 -25.92
CA VAL A 410 -11.78 -3.87 -25.32
C VAL A 410 -13.08 -4.41 -25.92
N GLU A 411 -13.18 -4.50 -27.25
CA GLU A 411 -14.36 -5.06 -27.91
C GLU A 411 -14.62 -6.53 -27.56
N ALA A 412 -13.57 -7.33 -27.37
CA ALA A 412 -13.69 -8.72 -26.95
C ALA A 412 -14.23 -8.83 -25.52
N ALA A 413 -13.74 -7.98 -24.61
CA ALA A 413 -14.22 -7.91 -23.24
C ALA A 413 -15.69 -7.44 -23.18
N ASP A 414 -16.11 -6.47 -24.01
CA ASP A 414 -17.52 -6.04 -24.10
C ASP A 414 -18.44 -7.17 -24.59
N ARG A 415 -18.05 -7.91 -25.63
CA ARG A 415 -18.84 -9.07 -26.08
C ARG A 415 -18.96 -10.14 -25.00
N ALA A 416 -17.88 -10.38 -24.26
CA ALA A 416 -17.86 -11.30 -23.13
C ALA A 416 -18.80 -10.83 -22.00
N LEU A 417 -18.85 -9.52 -21.73
CA LEU A 417 -19.82 -8.92 -20.81
C LEU A 417 -21.26 -9.26 -21.18
N GLY A 418 -21.61 -9.09 -22.46
CA GLY A 418 -22.96 -9.38 -22.96
C GLY A 418 -23.40 -10.80 -22.65
N VAL A 419 -22.51 -11.78 -22.87
CA VAL A 419 -22.78 -13.20 -22.56
C VAL A 419 -23.07 -13.42 -21.07
N VAL A 420 -22.33 -12.76 -20.18
CA VAL A 420 -22.54 -12.87 -18.73
C VAL A 420 -23.85 -12.21 -18.30
N ILE A 421 -24.14 -11.02 -18.82
CA ILE A 421 -25.38 -10.28 -18.51
C ILE A 421 -26.62 -11.05 -18.98
N ASP A 422 -26.60 -11.61 -20.19
CA ASP A 422 -27.68 -12.46 -20.71
C ASP A 422 -27.95 -13.69 -19.82
N ALA A 423 -26.88 -14.27 -19.25
CA ALA A 423 -27.00 -15.42 -18.35
C ALA A 423 -27.61 -15.03 -17.00
N LEU A 424 -27.23 -13.87 -16.46
CA LEU A 424 -27.81 -13.30 -15.24
C LEU A 424 -29.28 -12.98 -15.44
N GLU A 425 -29.65 -12.34 -16.56
CA GLU A 425 -31.03 -12.00 -16.91
C GLU A 425 -31.97 -13.20 -16.87
N LYS A 426 -31.56 -14.31 -17.51
CA LYS A 426 -32.33 -15.57 -17.53
C LYS A 426 -32.55 -16.18 -16.14
N ARG A 427 -31.74 -15.78 -15.15
CA ARG A 427 -31.79 -16.29 -13.77
C ARG A 427 -32.33 -15.25 -12.78
N GLY A 428 -32.71 -14.06 -13.25
CA GLY A 428 -33.10 -12.93 -12.39
C GLY A 428 -31.96 -12.43 -11.50
N GLY A 429 -30.72 -12.52 -11.99
CA GLY A 429 -29.51 -12.11 -11.29
C GLY A 429 -29.18 -10.63 -11.41
N VAL A 430 -28.15 -10.20 -10.67
CA VAL A 430 -27.65 -8.82 -10.63
C VAL A 430 -26.14 -8.79 -10.84
N ALA A 431 -25.56 -7.65 -11.20
CA ALA A 431 -24.11 -7.48 -11.30
C ALA A 431 -23.62 -6.14 -10.79
N LEU A 432 -22.40 -6.13 -10.25
CA LEU A 432 -21.61 -4.94 -10.01
C LEU A 432 -20.39 -5.01 -10.92
N ILE A 433 -20.25 -4.01 -11.80
CA ILE A 433 -19.26 -3.98 -12.87
C ILE A 433 -18.33 -2.81 -12.61
N THR A 434 -17.02 -3.07 -12.56
CA THR A 434 -16.00 -2.05 -12.26
C THR A 434 -14.69 -2.39 -12.96
N ALA A 435 -13.68 -1.54 -12.76
CA ALA A 435 -12.27 -1.88 -12.96
C ALA A 435 -11.49 -1.75 -11.64
N ASP A 436 -10.23 -2.16 -11.66
CA ASP A 436 -9.27 -2.06 -10.57
C ASP A 436 -8.25 -0.94 -10.76
N HIS A 437 -8.03 -0.47 -11.99
CA HIS A 437 -7.30 0.74 -12.39
C HIS A 437 -7.51 1.06 -13.88
N GLY A 438 -6.93 2.16 -14.36
CA GLY A 438 -6.87 2.50 -15.79
C GLY A 438 -5.60 2.02 -16.50
N ASN A 439 -5.68 1.90 -17.83
CA ASN A 439 -4.59 1.57 -18.77
C ASN A 439 -5.05 1.91 -20.21
N ALA A 440 -6.07 1.21 -20.72
CA ALA A 440 -6.46 1.24 -22.14
C ALA A 440 -7.03 2.58 -22.62
N GLU A 441 -7.39 3.49 -21.71
CA GLU A 441 -7.86 4.84 -22.03
C GLU A 441 -6.74 5.83 -22.38
N PHE A 442 -5.46 5.44 -22.21
CA PHE A 442 -4.30 6.26 -22.55
C PHE A 442 -3.17 5.41 -23.16
N MET A 443 -3.20 5.27 -24.48
CA MET A 443 -2.31 4.38 -25.25
C MET A 443 -1.09 5.06 -25.85
N ALA A 444 -1.05 6.39 -25.89
CA ALA A 444 0.09 7.16 -26.35
C ALA A 444 0.07 8.57 -25.76
N ASP A 445 1.25 9.14 -25.52
CA ASP A 445 1.37 10.54 -25.11
C ASP A 445 0.97 11.47 -26.27
N PRO A 446 -0.09 12.29 -26.14
CA PRO A 446 -0.54 13.18 -27.20
C PRO A 446 0.52 14.21 -27.64
N LYS A 447 1.49 14.54 -26.79
CA LYS A 447 2.55 15.52 -27.09
C LYS A 447 3.68 14.92 -27.90
N THR A 448 4.05 13.68 -27.61
CA THR A 448 5.25 13.04 -28.19
C THR A 448 4.91 11.94 -29.19
N GLY A 449 3.67 11.45 -29.20
CA GLY A 449 3.22 10.30 -29.99
C GLY A 449 3.83 8.97 -29.53
N GLN A 450 4.59 8.95 -28.44
CA GLN A 450 5.23 7.73 -27.95
C GLN A 450 4.18 6.79 -27.35
N PRO A 451 4.27 5.47 -27.62
CA PRO A 451 3.40 4.49 -27.00
C PRO A 451 3.47 4.57 -25.47
N HIS A 452 2.30 4.51 -24.84
CA HIS A 452 2.18 4.42 -23.40
C HIS A 452 1.86 2.97 -23.02
N THR A 453 2.68 2.39 -22.16
CA THR A 453 2.61 0.97 -21.78
C THR A 453 2.39 0.78 -20.28
N ALA A 454 2.13 1.85 -19.53
CA ALA A 454 1.91 1.81 -18.09
C ALA A 454 0.43 1.98 -17.74
N HIS A 455 0.07 1.74 -16.49
CA HIS A 455 -1.24 2.10 -15.95
C HIS A 455 -1.39 3.63 -15.87
N THR A 456 -2.58 4.08 -15.51
CA THR A 456 -2.89 5.51 -15.35
C THR A 456 -3.43 5.82 -13.96
N THR A 457 -3.70 7.10 -13.73
CA THR A 457 -4.35 7.63 -12.53
C THR A 457 -5.83 7.99 -12.75
N PHE A 458 -6.39 7.66 -13.92
CA PHE A 458 -7.79 7.95 -14.23
C PHE A 458 -8.73 7.14 -13.32
N PRO A 459 -9.91 7.70 -12.98
CA PRO A 459 -10.92 6.97 -12.22
C PRO A 459 -11.47 5.79 -13.05
N VAL A 460 -12.20 4.88 -12.42
CA VAL A 460 -12.77 3.68 -13.06
C VAL A 460 -14.30 3.68 -12.96
N PRO A 461 -15.02 3.02 -13.87
CA PRO A 461 -16.48 2.96 -13.78
C PRO A 461 -16.93 2.08 -12.61
N LEU A 462 -18.09 2.37 -12.03
CA LEU A 462 -18.86 1.43 -11.22
C LEU A 462 -20.31 1.45 -11.71
N ILE A 463 -20.78 0.30 -12.20
CA ILE A 463 -22.14 0.14 -12.73
C ILE A 463 -22.86 -0.94 -11.95
N LEU A 464 -24.05 -0.62 -11.44
CA LEU A 464 -24.95 -1.57 -10.78
C LEU A 464 -26.03 -2.01 -11.75
N TYR A 465 -25.89 -3.23 -12.26
CA TYR A 465 -26.93 -3.89 -13.04
C TYR A 465 -27.94 -4.58 -12.11
N ASP A 466 -29.14 -4.02 -12.00
CA ASP A 466 -30.29 -4.61 -11.31
C ASP A 466 -31.58 -4.07 -11.95
N PRO A 467 -32.35 -4.90 -12.67
CA PRO A 467 -33.59 -4.48 -13.32
C PRO A 467 -34.64 -3.88 -12.37
N ASN A 468 -34.54 -4.13 -11.07
CA ASN A 468 -35.48 -3.66 -10.05
C ASN A 468 -34.94 -2.50 -9.21
N TYR A 469 -33.65 -2.18 -9.31
CA TYR A 469 -33.08 -1.03 -8.61
C TYR A 469 -33.57 0.28 -9.24
N ARG A 470 -33.99 1.23 -8.40
CA ARG A 470 -34.53 2.54 -8.81
C ARG A 470 -33.80 3.72 -8.16
N GLY A 471 -32.73 3.43 -7.42
CA GLY A 471 -31.90 4.43 -6.74
C GLY A 471 -30.75 4.92 -7.63
N ALA A 472 -29.82 5.63 -7.01
CA ALA A 472 -28.56 6.07 -7.63
C ALA A 472 -27.35 5.49 -6.86
N LEU A 473 -26.16 5.63 -7.45
CA LEU A 473 -24.90 5.45 -6.72
C LEU A 473 -24.35 6.83 -6.34
N LYS A 474 -23.71 6.94 -5.18
CA LYS A 474 -23.06 8.18 -4.74
C LYS A 474 -21.76 8.39 -5.50
N ASP A 475 -21.50 9.64 -5.88
CA ASP A 475 -20.22 10.10 -6.42
C ASP A 475 -19.13 10.19 -5.33
N GLY A 476 -17.87 10.26 -5.77
CA GLY A 476 -16.71 10.47 -4.89
C GLY A 476 -16.31 9.22 -4.08
N GLY A 477 -16.67 8.03 -4.57
CA GLY A 477 -16.24 6.76 -4.00
C GLY A 477 -14.86 6.30 -4.47
N GLY A 478 -14.34 5.26 -3.85
CA GLY A 478 -13.12 4.57 -4.25
C GLY A 478 -13.29 3.04 -4.30
N LEU A 479 -12.24 2.32 -4.68
CA LEU A 479 -12.29 0.86 -4.76
C LEU A 479 -12.69 0.16 -3.44
N SER A 480 -12.44 0.80 -2.30
CA SER A 480 -12.83 0.30 -0.98
C SER A 480 -14.35 0.17 -0.81
N ASP A 481 -15.14 0.86 -1.63
CA ASP A 481 -16.59 0.91 -1.54
C ASP A 481 -17.28 -0.21 -2.33
N VAL A 482 -16.52 -0.93 -3.17
CA VAL A 482 -17.04 -2.01 -4.02
C VAL A 482 -17.58 -3.17 -3.17
N ALA A 483 -16.80 -3.66 -2.20
CA ALA A 483 -17.25 -4.75 -1.33
C ALA A 483 -18.47 -4.39 -0.47
N PRO A 484 -18.50 -3.24 0.25
CA PRO A 484 -19.70 -2.80 0.98
C PRO A 484 -20.93 -2.68 0.10
N THR A 485 -20.79 -2.10 -1.10
CA THR A 485 -21.88 -1.99 -2.09
C THR A 485 -22.37 -3.37 -2.53
N PHE A 486 -21.45 -4.29 -2.83
CA PHE A 486 -21.78 -5.65 -3.26
C PHE A 486 -22.47 -6.46 -2.16
N LEU A 487 -21.99 -6.38 -0.91
CA LEU A 487 -22.65 -7.00 0.25
C LEU A 487 -24.05 -6.44 0.46
N GLY A 488 -24.21 -5.13 0.28
CA GLY A 488 -25.51 -4.47 0.29
C GLY A 488 -26.47 -5.06 -0.74
N MET A 489 -26.01 -5.35 -1.97
CA MET A 489 -26.82 -6.01 -3.01
C MET A 489 -27.27 -7.41 -2.58
N LEU A 490 -26.44 -8.12 -1.83
CA LEU A 490 -26.73 -9.45 -1.30
C LEU A 490 -27.60 -9.44 -0.03
N GLY A 491 -27.90 -8.25 0.52
CA GLY A 491 -28.58 -8.09 1.80
C GLY A 491 -27.75 -8.59 2.99
N ILE A 492 -26.42 -8.57 2.87
CA ILE A 492 -25.48 -9.01 3.90
C ILE A 492 -24.96 -7.77 4.65
N ALA A 493 -24.90 -7.85 5.98
CA ALA A 493 -24.35 -6.78 6.79
C ALA A 493 -22.85 -6.57 6.49
N VAL A 494 -22.46 -5.32 6.29
CA VAL A 494 -21.05 -4.94 6.12
C VAL A 494 -20.34 -5.09 7.47
N PRO A 495 -19.25 -5.87 7.56
CA PRO A 495 -18.50 -6.02 8.80
C PRO A 495 -17.79 -4.70 9.17
N PRO A 496 -17.58 -4.43 10.48
CA PRO A 496 -17.04 -3.14 10.94
C PRO A 496 -15.62 -2.86 10.45
N GLU A 497 -14.87 -3.88 10.07
CA GLU A 497 -13.53 -3.71 9.54
C GLU A 497 -13.52 -3.19 8.09
N MET A 498 -14.59 -3.40 7.31
CA MET A 498 -14.77 -2.74 6.00
C MET A 498 -15.15 -1.28 6.24
N THR A 499 -14.19 -0.38 6.05
CA THR A 499 -14.37 1.06 6.29
C THR A 499 -14.89 1.82 5.07
N GLY A 500 -14.98 1.18 3.91
CA GLY A 500 -15.72 1.71 2.76
C GLY A 500 -17.22 1.76 3.01
N HIS A 501 -17.96 2.31 2.05
CA HIS A 501 -19.38 2.60 2.18
C HIS A 501 -20.20 1.94 1.07
N ASP A 502 -21.43 1.50 1.42
CA ASP A 502 -22.41 1.14 0.40
C ASP A 502 -22.83 2.42 -0.35
N LEU A 503 -22.50 2.48 -1.64
CA LEU A 503 -22.75 3.65 -2.48
C LEU A 503 -24.22 3.74 -2.93
N ARG A 504 -25.03 2.70 -2.72
CA ARG A 504 -26.44 2.72 -3.10
C ARG A 504 -27.23 3.70 -2.24
N THR A 505 -28.14 4.41 -2.89
CA THR A 505 -29.08 5.33 -2.26
C THR A 505 -30.50 4.94 -2.62
N ALA A 506 -31.44 5.06 -1.68
CA ALA A 506 -32.84 4.97 -2.03
C ALA A 506 -33.20 6.15 -2.95
N ARG A 507 -34.18 5.93 -3.83
CA ARG A 507 -34.75 7.01 -4.64
C ARG A 507 -35.29 8.10 -3.70
N THR A 508 -34.77 9.31 -3.81
CA THR A 508 -35.36 10.50 -3.17
C THR A 508 -36.65 10.93 -3.86
#